data_AF-A0A0D2M131-F1
#
_entry.id   AF-A0A0D2M131-F1
#
_cell.length_a   1.000
_cell.length_b   1.000
_cell.length_c   1.000
_cell.angle_alpha   90.00
_cell.angle_beta   90.00
_cell.angle_gamma   90.00
#
_symmetry.space_group_name_H-M   'P 1'
#
loop_
_entity.id
_entity.type
_entity.pdbx_description
1 polymer ?
#
loop_
_entity_poly.entity_id
_entity_poly.type
_entity_poly.pdbx_seq_one_letter_code
_entity_poly.pdbx_strand_id
1 'polypeptide(L)' 'MHRVSLTVFEGNDRALALYRRLGFVEEGRHRKIVWIKGSWRDTYYMGILEDEWRERRKVESAASPSQS' A
#
# COMPACT_ATOMS: atom_id res chain seq x y z
N MET A 1 15.18 6.51 -7.51
CA MET A 1 13.94 6.80 -6.75
C MET A 1 13.78 5.64 -5.78
N HIS A 2 13.96 5.86 -4.47
CA HIS A 2 14.12 4.77 -3.49
C HIS A 2 12.80 4.26 -2.89
N ARG A 3 11.71 5.04 -2.98
CA ARG A 3 10.42 4.69 -2.38
C ARG A 3 9.24 5.21 -3.21
N VAL A 4 8.10 4.55 -3.05
CA VAL A 4 6.78 5.06 -3.44
C VAL A 4 5.91 5.14 -2.20
N SER A 5 5.20 6.25 -2.02
CA SER A 5 4.33 6.47 -0.86
C SER A 5 2.92 6.89 -1.29
N LEU A 6 1.95 6.56 -0.47
CA LEU A 6 0.54 6.95 -0.64
C LEU A 6 -0.14 7.14 0.71
N THR A 7 -1.34 7.73 0.69
CA THR A 7 -2.22 7.79 1.84
C THR A 7 -3.58 7.19 1.54
N VAL A 8 -4.22 6.62 2.56
CA VAL A 8 -5.59 6.07 2.47
C VAL A 8 -6.42 6.60 3.63
N PHE A 9 -7.63 7.06 3.36
CA PHE A 9 -8.56 7.46 4.41
C PHE A 9 -9.25 6.25 5.04
N GLU A 10 -9.51 6.34 6.33
CA GLU A 10 -10.32 5.39 7.06
C GLU A 10 -11.71 5.20 6.44
N GLY A 11 -12.09 3.94 6.26
CA GLY A 11 -13.32 3.54 5.56
C GLY A 11 -13.11 3.17 4.08
N ASN A 12 -11.89 3.25 3.55
CA ASN A 12 -11.54 2.73 2.23
C ASN A 12 -10.82 1.38 2.32
N ASP A 13 -11.49 0.38 2.89
CA ASP A 13 -10.92 -0.93 3.17
C ASP A 13 -10.48 -1.66 1.89
N ARG A 14 -11.16 -1.41 0.77
CA ARG A 14 -10.79 -1.96 -0.54
C ARG A 14 -9.43 -1.46 -1.00
N ALA A 15 -9.15 -0.17 -0.84
CA ALA A 15 -7.86 0.41 -1.19
C ALA A 15 -6.76 -0.11 -0.25
N LEU A 16 -7.00 -0.13 1.08
CA LEU A 16 -6.05 -0.71 2.05
C LEU A 16 -5.69 -2.15 1.70
N ALA A 17 -6.70 -3.00 1.44
CA ALA A 17 -6.48 -4.39 1.07
C ALA A 17 -5.70 -4.53 -0.25
N LEU A 18 -6.03 -3.71 -1.26
CA LEU A 18 -5.31 -3.69 -2.54
C LEU A 18 -3.83 -3.30 -2.34
N TYR A 19 -3.55 -2.22 -1.62
CA TYR A 19 -2.18 -1.75 -1.42
C TYR A 19 -1.34 -2.73 -0.61
N ARG A 20 -1.90 -3.32 0.46
CA ARG A 20 -1.25 -4.42 1.18
C ARG A 20 -0.94 -5.60 0.26
N ARG A 21 -1.90 -5.99 -0.61
CA ARG A 21 -1.67 -7.06 -1.59
C ARG A 21 -0.57 -6.71 -2.57
N LEU A 22 -0.43 -5.45 -2.96
CA LEU A 22 0.64 -4.96 -3.85
C LEU A 22 2.00 -4.82 -3.15
N GLY A 23 2.07 -5.04 -1.83
CA GLY A 23 3.30 -5.01 -1.06
C GLY A 23 3.57 -3.69 -0.35
N PHE A 24 2.62 -2.75 -0.33
CA PHE A 24 2.75 -1.56 0.49
C PHE A 24 2.58 -1.92 1.97
N VAL A 25 3.41 -1.31 2.81
CA VAL A 25 3.42 -1.44 4.27
C VAL A 25 2.86 -0.15 4.89
N GLU A 26 2.13 -0.29 5.99
CA GLU A 26 1.69 0.87 6.79
C GLU A 26 2.87 1.40 7.61
N GLU A 27 3.23 2.66 7.39
CA GLU A 27 4.36 3.33 8.05
C GLU A 27 3.90 4.23 9.20
N GLY A 28 2.61 4.58 9.22
CA GLY A 28 2.03 5.41 10.25
C GLY A 28 0.57 5.77 10.02
N ARG A 29 -0.03 6.40 11.02
CA ARG A 29 -1.43 6.80 11.02
C ARG A 29 -1.60 8.15 11.70
N HIS A 30 -2.20 9.09 11.00
CA HIS A 30 -2.70 10.32 11.61
C HIS A 30 -4.15 10.13 12.03
N ARG A 31 -4.42 10.35 13.31
CA ARG A 31 -5.76 10.18 13.87
C ARG A 31 -6.60 11.44 13.66
N LYS A 32 -7.83 11.28 13.20
CA LYS A 32 -8.85 12.33 13.05
C LYS A 32 -8.34 13.57 12.31
N ILE A 33 -7.59 13.36 11.23
CA ILE A 33 -6.90 14.45 10.51
C ILE A 33 -7.70 14.98 9.31
N VAL A 34 -8.67 14.22 8.81
CA VAL A 34 -9.49 14.61 7.66
C VAL A 34 -10.98 14.54 8.01
N TRP A 35 -11.74 15.56 7.60
CA TRP A 35 -13.19 15.57 7.74
C TRP A 35 -13.84 15.11 6.45
N ILE A 36 -14.51 13.95 6.48
CA ILE A 36 -15.17 13.36 5.30
C ILE A 36 -16.47 12.67 5.71
N LYS A 37 -17.52 12.86 4.89
CA LYS A 37 -18.87 12.31 5.14
C LYS A 37 -19.39 12.59 6.56
N GLY A 38 -19.18 13.81 7.05
CA GLY A 38 -19.70 14.26 8.36
C GLY A 38 -18.97 13.68 9.57
N SER A 39 -17.74 13.18 9.41
CA SER A 39 -16.96 12.61 10.52
C SER A 39 -15.47 12.87 10.33
N TRP A 40 -14.75 13.05 11.44
CA TRP A 40 -13.29 13.01 11.43
C TRP A 40 -12.83 11.57 11.22
N ARG A 41 -11.94 11.38 10.26
CA ARG A 41 -11.37 10.09 9.87
C ARG A 41 -9.86 10.11 10.00
N ASP A 42 -9.34 8.92 10.17
CA ASP A 42 -7.90 8.70 10.21
C ASP A 42 -7.34 8.60 8.78
N THR A 43 -6.06 8.90 8.64
CA THR A 43 -5.30 8.73 7.39
C THR A 43 -4.15 7.78 7.65
N TYR A 44 -4.14 6.67 6.91
CA TYR A 44 -3.05 5.70 6.86
C TYR A 44 -1.99 6.17 5.88
N TYR A 45 -0.73 6.13 6.28
CA TYR A 45 0.42 6.40 5.43
C TYR A 45 1.05 5.08 5.09
N MET A 46 1.23 4.82 3.79
CA MET A 46 1.79 3.58 3.32
C MET A 46 2.94 3.83 2.37
N GLY A 47 3.92 2.92 2.38
CA GLY A 47 5.09 2.96 1.52
C GLY A 47 5.48 1.59 1.01
N ILE A 48 6.24 1.59 -0.08
CA ILE A 48 7.00 0.44 -0.56
C ILE A 48 8.38 0.94 -0.99
N LEU A 49 9.43 0.24 -0.55
CA LEU A 49 10.81 0.52 -0.93
C LEU A 49 11.15 -0.17 -2.25
N GLU A 50 12.12 0.40 -2.97
CA GLU A 50 12.57 -0.13 -4.25
C GLU A 50 13.03 -1.60 -4.15
N ASP A 51 13.77 -1.95 -3.10
CA ASP A 51 14.29 -3.31 -2.92
C ASP A 51 13.17 -4.33 -2.64
N GLU A 52 12.16 -3.94 -1.85
CA GLU A 52 10.98 -4.78 -1.58
C GLU A 52 10.19 -5.06 -2.87
N TRP A 53 10.01 -4.03 -3.71
CA TRP A 53 9.36 -4.18 -4.99
C TRP A 53 10.16 -5.08 -5.95
N ARG A 54 11.49 -4.88 -6.03
CA ARG A 54 12.39 -5.69 -6.87
C ARG A 54 12.37 -7.14 -6.45
N GLU A 55 12.44 -7.43 -5.15
CA GLU A 55 12.43 -8.80 -4.64
C GLU A 55 11.12 -9.50 -4.97
N ARG A 56 9.99 -8.82 -4.77
CA ARG A 56 8.68 -9.36 -5.11
C ARG A 56 8.55 -9.69 -6.60
N ARG A 57 9.05 -8.82 -7.48
CA ARG A 57 9.04 -9.05 -8.94
C ARG A 57 9.83 -10.29 -9.35
N LYS A 58 10.95 -10.58 -8.67
CA LYS A 58 11.71 -11.82 -8.90
C LYS A 58 10.87 -13.04 -8.51
N VAL A 59 10.24 -13.02 -7.34
CA VAL A 59 9.38 -14.12 -6.86
C VAL A 59 8.21 -14.36 -7.82
N GLU A 60 7.53 -13.30 -8.28
CA GLU A 60 6.44 -13.39 -9.25
C GLU A 60 6.90 -13.97 -10.60
N SER A 61 8.09 -13.59 -11.07
CA SER A 61 8.66 -14.13 -12.31
C SER A 61 9.09 -15.59 -12.19
N ALA A 62 9.57 -16.01 -11.01
CA ALA A 62 9.94 -17.40 -10.74
C ALA A 62 8.71 -18.30 -10.53
N ALA A 63 7.61 -17.75 -10.03
CA ALA A 63 6.35 -18.46 -9.81
C ALA A 63 5.49 -18.67 -11.08
N SER A 64 5.86 -18.04 -12.20
CA SER A 64 5.26 -18.30 -13.53
C SER A 64 6.29 -18.87 -14.50
N PRO A 65 6.76 -20.11 -14.33
CA PRO A 65 7.58 -20.75 -15.35
C PRO A 65 6.69 -21.15 -16.54
N SER A 66 6.97 -20.59 -17.72
CA SER A 66 6.42 -20.97 -19.04
C SER A 66 4.93 -20.62 -19.29
N GLN A 67 4.71 -19.64 -20.18
CA GLN A 67 3.86 -19.92 -21.33
C GLN A 67 4.80 -20.38 -22.44
N SER A 68 4.64 -21.63 -22.85
CA SER A 68 5.22 -22.25 -24.05
C SER A 68 4.10 -22.54 -25.03
#